data_AF-A0A151NCQ2-F1
#
_entry.id   AF-A0A151NCQ2-F1
#
_cell.length_a   1.000
_cell.length_b   1.000
_cell.length_c   1.000
_cell.angle_alpha   90.00
_cell.angle_beta   90.00
_cell.angle_gamma   90.00
#
_symmetry.space_group_name_H-M   'P 1'
#
loop_
_entity.id
_entity.type
_entity.pdbx_description
1 polymer ?
#
loop_
_entity_poly.entity_id
_entity_poly.type
_entity_poly.pdbx_seq_one_letter_code
_entity_poly.pdbx_strand_id
1 'polypeptide(L)'
;MAERDSAGSPAPATTAEEALAPRPEPPPDPPGQAPPASEPEAWAAAVPPEWVPIIRQDIQAQRKGKQQPPLSDAYLTGMPAKRRKTMQGDGPQLLLAEAVSRAARATGVQTSSPEELRRDLAQPPLQEAYRRQLKSDLQKRLQDDPSFSPQRFPNAQRAFVEDP
;
A
#
# COMPACT_ATOMS: atom_id res chain seq x y z
N MET A 1 20.89 11.19 49.42
CA MET A 1 19.94 11.87 48.51
C MET A 1 20.73 12.37 47.31
N ALA A 2 20.52 11.74 46.15
CA ALA A 2 20.66 12.34 44.81
C ALA A 2 20.32 11.23 43.81
N GLU A 3 19.29 11.51 43.03
CA GLU A 3 18.46 10.62 42.25
C GLU A 3 19.09 10.29 40.89
N ARG A 4 18.67 9.16 40.32
CA ARG A 4 19.16 8.60 39.06
C ARG A 4 18.26 9.13 37.93
N ASP A 5 18.79 9.98 37.05
CA ASP A 5 18.11 10.32 35.79
C ASP A 5 18.63 9.44 34.66
N SER A 6 17.93 8.32 34.44
CA SER A 6 18.06 7.49 33.26
C SER A 6 17.05 7.97 32.23
N ALA A 7 17.52 8.69 31.22
CA ALA A 7 16.70 9.16 30.11
C ALA A 7 16.23 7.98 29.25
N GLY A 8 15.08 7.40 29.63
CA GLY A 8 14.36 6.39 28.86
C GLY A 8 13.53 7.05 27.75
N SER A 9 13.90 6.74 26.51
CA SER A 9 13.19 7.10 25.28
C SER A 9 11.73 6.57 25.29
N PRO A 10 10.70 7.34 24.89
CA PRO A 10 9.34 6.81 24.79
C PRO A 10 9.16 5.95 23.53
N ALA A 11 8.66 4.73 23.72
CA ALA A 11 8.30 3.81 22.65
C ALA A 11 7.03 4.27 21.90
N PRO A 12 6.91 4.00 20.57
CA PRO A 12 5.70 4.32 19.82
C PRO A 12 4.56 3.34 20.17
N ALA A 13 3.43 3.90 20.61
CA ALA A 13 2.19 3.16 20.80
C ALA A 13 1.65 2.69 19.44
N THR A 14 1.83 1.40 19.12
CA THR A 14 1.03 0.70 18.12
C THR A 14 0.34 -0.46 18.83
N THR A 15 -0.95 -0.29 19.13
CA THR A 15 -1.86 -1.37 19.50
C THR A 15 -3.21 -0.99 18.93
N ALA A 16 -3.49 -1.57 17.77
CA ALA A 16 -4.82 -1.65 17.19
C ALA A 16 -5.06 -3.14 16.91
N GLU A 17 -5.11 -3.92 17.98
CA GLU A 17 -5.50 -5.33 17.95
C GLU A 17 -6.13 -5.67 19.31
N GLU A 18 -7.28 -5.08 19.63
CA GLU A 18 -8.25 -5.69 20.55
C GLU A 18 -9.57 -4.91 20.46
N ALA A 19 -10.51 -5.37 19.64
CA ALA A 19 -11.93 -5.04 19.76
C ALA A 19 -12.78 -5.92 18.83
N LEU A 20 -12.62 -7.24 18.93
CA LEU A 20 -13.64 -8.17 18.44
C LEU A 20 -14.01 -9.13 19.56
N ALA A 21 -14.67 -8.58 20.59
CA ALA A 21 -15.51 -9.36 21.49
C ALA A 21 -16.97 -9.09 21.13
N PRO A 22 -17.84 -10.11 21.03
CA PRO A 22 -19.27 -9.88 20.84
C PRO A 22 -19.84 -9.23 22.11
N ARG A 23 -20.34 -8.00 21.97
CA ARG A 23 -20.97 -7.23 23.04
C ARG A 23 -22.35 -7.84 23.35
N PRO A 24 -22.70 -8.12 24.63
CA PRO A 24 -24.04 -8.57 24.98
C PRO A 24 -25.07 -7.46 24.70
N GLU A 25 -26.21 -7.83 24.12
CA GLU A 25 -27.26 -6.90 23.73
C GLU A 25 -27.89 -6.19 24.94
N PRO A 26 -28.09 -4.86 24.89
CA PRO A 26 -28.81 -4.13 25.93
C PRO A 26 -30.33 -4.34 25.84
N PRO A 27 -31.07 -4.25 26.97
CA PRO A 27 -32.53 -4.41 26.99
C PRO A 27 -33.25 -3.27 26.24
N PRO A 28 -34.51 -3.48 25.78
CA PRO A 28 -35.24 -2.49 25.00
C PRO A 28 -35.60 -1.23 25.82
N ASP A 29 -35.36 -0.05 25.24
CA ASP A 29 -35.63 1.26 25.83
C ASP A 29 -37.14 1.56 25.99
N PRO A 30 -37.56 2.32 27.02
CA PRO A 30 -38.92 2.81 27.17
C PRO A 30 -39.28 3.90 26.12
N PRO A 31 -40.56 4.03 25.73
CA PRO A 31 -40.96 4.90 24.63
C PRO A 31 -41.00 6.36 25.10
N GLY A 32 -40.15 7.22 24.54
CA GLY A 32 -40.29 8.67 24.73
C GLY A 32 -39.02 9.52 24.70
N GLN A 33 -37.89 9.03 24.17
CA GLN A 33 -36.72 9.89 24.02
C GLN A 33 -36.75 10.57 22.66
N ALA A 34 -36.89 11.90 22.70
CA ALA A 34 -36.65 12.79 21.56
C ALA A 34 -35.33 12.42 20.85
N PRO A 35 -35.21 12.64 19.52
CA PRO A 35 -34.00 12.29 18.79
C PRO A 35 -32.79 12.88 19.52
N PRO A 36 -31.69 12.13 19.71
CA PRO A 36 -30.53 12.64 20.43
C PRO A 36 -30.11 13.91 19.70
N ALA A 37 -30.30 15.05 20.37
CA ALA A 37 -29.73 16.31 19.97
C ALA A 37 -28.26 16.01 19.70
N SER A 38 -27.84 16.27 18.45
CA SER A 38 -26.49 16.07 17.94
C SER A 38 -25.50 16.26 19.08
N GLU A 39 -24.83 15.18 19.52
CA GLU A 39 -23.92 15.26 20.65
C GLU A 39 -23.04 16.50 20.42
N PRO A 40 -23.03 17.47 21.36
CA PRO A 40 -22.20 18.65 21.20
C PRO A 40 -20.80 18.14 20.92
N GLU A 41 -20.17 18.60 19.84
CA GLU A 41 -18.87 18.13 19.35
C GLU A 41 -17.86 18.09 20.50
N ALA A 42 -17.80 16.98 21.25
CA ALA A 42 -17.09 16.92 22.52
C ALA A 42 -15.58 17.09 22.30
N TRP A 43 -15.13 16.73 21.08
CA TRP A 43 -13.77 16.98 20.60
C TRP A 43 -13.43 18.46 20.48
N ALA A 44 -14.40 19.35 20.22
CA ALA A 44 -14.18 20.78 20.01
C ALA A 44 -13.72 21.48 21.29
N ALA A 45 -14.10 20.96 22.47
CA ALA A 45 -13.63 21.47 23.76
C ALA A 45 -12.24 20.96 24.14
N ALA A 46 -11.76 19.89 23.49
CA ALA A 46 -10.46 19.27 23.75
C ALA A 46 -9.32 19.84 22.87
N VAL A 47 -9.66 20.68 21.90
CA VAL A 47 -8.71 21.30 20.97
C VAL A 47 -8.72 22.82 21.12
N PRO A 48 -7.62 23.50 20.74
CA PRO A 48 -7.62 24.96 20.65
C PRO A 48 -8.78 25.47 19.78
N PRO A 49 -9.50 26.56 20.19
CA PRO A 49 -10.69 27.05 19.48
C PRO A 49 -10.47 27.37 18.00
N GLU A 50 -9.25 27.76 17.63
CA GLU A 50 -8.85 28.06 16.26
C GLU A 50 -8.77 26.81 15.35
N TRP A 51 -8.64 25.62 15.93
CA TRP A 51 -8.65 24.35 15.17
C TRP A 51 -10.05 23.82 14.92
N VAL A 52 -11.03 24.20 15.73
CA VAL A 52 -12.43 23.77 15.59
C VAL A 52 -12.98 23.99 14.18
N PRO A 53 -12.89 25.17 13.55
CA PRO A 53 -13.38 25.35 12.18
C PRO A 53 -12.63 24.48 11.15
N ILE A 54 -11.33 24.25 11.35
CA ILE A 54 -10.48 23.44 10.44
C ILE A 54 -10.91 21.97 10.51
N ILE A 55 -11.03 21.42 11.72
CA ILE A 55 -11.39 20.01 11.93
C ILE A 55 -12.81 19.74 11.44
N ARG A 56 -13.76 20.67 11.65
CA ARG A 56 -15.12 20.55 11.07
C ARG A 56 -15.09 20.42 9.56
N GLN A 57 -14.29 21.27 8.90
CA GLN A 57 -14.13 21.23 7.45
C GLN A 57 -13.51 19.90 7.00
N ASP A 58 -12.46 19.43 7.68
CA ASP A 58 -11.79 18.17 7.37
C ASP A 58 -12.71 16.96 7.56
N ILE A 59 -13.55 16.93 8.60
CA ILE A 59 -14.57 15.88 8.78
C ILE A 59 -15.51 15.84 7.56
N GLN A 60 -15.99 16.99 7.09
CA GLN A 60 -16.85 17.02 5.89
C GLN A 60 -16.09 16.61 4.62
N ALA A 61 -14.81 16.96 4.50
CA ALA A 61 -13.98 16.60 3.35
C ALA A 61 -13.66 15.09 3.32
N GLN A 62 -13.33 14.51 4.46
CA GLN A 62 -12.98 13.10 4.61
C GLN A 62 -14.19 12.16 4.43
N ARG A 63 -15.42 12.62 4.72
CA ARG A 63 -16.66 11.88 4.40
C ARG A 63 -16.78 11.49 2.92
N LYS A 64 -16.16 12.25 2.01
CA LYS A 64 -16.19 11.99 0.56
C LYS A 64 -15.17 10.95 0.08
N GLY A 65 -14.51 10.21 0.99
CA GLY A 65 -13.73 9.00 0.71
C GLY A 65 -12.92 9.03 -0.59
N LYS A 66 -11.82 9.79 -0.64
CA LYS A 66 -10.90 9.70 -1.78
C LYS A 66 -10.13 8.38 -1.65
N GLN A 67 -10.23 7.51 -2.66
CA GLN A 67 -9.37 6.33 -2.70
C GLN A 67 -7.91 6.80 -2.79
N GLN A 68 -7.11 6.43 -1.80
CA GLN A 68 -5.69 6.75 -1.80
C GLN A 68 -5.01 5.89 -2.88
N PRO A 69 -4.28 6.50 -3.83
CA PRO A 69 -3.51 5.74 -4.80
C PRO A 69 -2.37 4.98 -4.09
N PRO A 70 -1.80 3.94 -4.74
CA PRO A 70 -0.63 3.26 -4.22
C PRO A 70 0.48 4.24 -3.81
N LEU A 71 1.03 4.01 -2.62
CA LEU A 71 2.12 4.82 -2.10
C LEU A 71 3.37 4.67 -2.98
N SER A 72 4.12 5.76 -3.15
CA SER A 72 5.37 5.74 -3.92
C SER A 72 6.46 4.98 -3.17
N ASP A 73 7.44 4.44 -3.91
CA ASP A 73 8.59 3.74 -3.33
C ASP A 73 9.38 4.61 -2.36
N ALA A 74 9.57 5.89 -2.69
CA ALA A 74 10.25 6.86 -1.82
C ALA A 74 9.53 7.04 -0.47
N TYR A 75 8.20 6.96 -0.45
CA TYR A 75 7.45 6.98 0.80
C TYR A 75 7.57 5.65 1.55
N LEU A 76 7.48 4.53 0.82
CA LEU A 76 7.58 3.20 1.40
C LEU A 76 8.95 2.97 2.06
N THR A 77 10.06 3.45 1.49
CA THR A 77 11.39 3.25 2.10
C THR A 77 11.50 3.81 3.53
N GLY A 78 10.80 4.90 3.84
CA GLY A 78 10.73 5.48 5.18
C GLY A 78 9.82 4.72 6.16
N MET A 79 9.01 3.77 5.69
CA MET A 79 8.11 2.99 6.54
C MET A 79 8.85 1.81 7.19
N PRO A 80 8.37 1.30 8.36
CA PRO A 80 8.93 0.11 8.97
C PRO A 80 8.95 -1.11 8.03
N ALA A 81 9.98 -1.95 8.12
CA ALA A 81 10.21 -3.06 7.19
C ALA A 81 9.00 -4.00 7.03
N LYS A 82 8.26 -4.26 8.11
CA LYS A 82 7.04 -5.08 8.07
C LYS A 82 5.95 -4.46 7.18
N ARG A 83 5.75 -3.13 7.29
CA ARG A 83 4.80 -2.38 6.44
C ARG A 83 5.28 -2.26 5.00
N ARG A 84 6.60 -2.12 4.79
CA ARG A 84 7.18 -2.12 3.44
C ARG A 84 6.88 -3.42 2.70
N LYS A 85 7.15 -4.57 3.32
CA LYS A 85 6.97 -5.88 2.68
C LYS A 85 5.52 -6.18 2.30
N THR A 86 4.55 -5.70 3.08
CA THR A 86 3.12 -5.92 2.77
C THR A 86 2.57 -4.94 1.74
N MET A 87 3.17 -3.75 1.59
CA MET A 87 2.69 -2.71 0.67
C MET A 87 3.51 -2.60 -0.62
N GLN A 88 4.77 -3.01 -0.61
CA GLN A 88 5.53 -3.25 -1.84
C GLN A 88 4.93 -4.50 -2.51
N GLY A 89 4.20 -4.28 -3.61
CA GLY A 89 3.92 -5.37 -4.53
C GLY A 89 5.24 -5.91 -5.09
N ASP A 90 5.28 -7.21 -5.40
CA ASP A 90 6.43 -7.74 -6.13
C ASP A 90 6.57 -6.99 -7.45
N GLY A 91 7.78 -6.50 -7.71
CA GLY A 91 8.13 -5.82 -8.96
C GLY A 91 7.93 -6.70 -10.20
N PRO A 92 8.20 -6.15 -11.40
CA PRO A 92 8.11 -6.91 -12.64
C PRO A 92 9.01 -8.15 -12.56
N GLN A 93 8.45 -9.30 -12.94
CA GLN A 93 9.17 -10.56 -12.93
C GLN A 93 10.11 -10.60 -14.14
N LEU A 94 11.41 -10.72 -13.89
CA LEU A 94 12.41 -10.74 -14.96
C LEU A 94 12.59 -12.14 -15.58
N LEU A 95 12.18 -13.18 -14.83
CA LEU A 95 12.27 -14.57 -15.26
C LEU A 95 10.88 -15.09 -15.62
N LEU A 96 10.74 -15.67 -16.81
CA LEU A 96 9.46 -16.20 -17.28
C LEU A 96 8.95 -17.32 -16.37
N ALA A 97 9.84 -18.21 -15.93
CA ALA A 97 9.49 -19.33 -15.05
C ALA A 97 8.88 -18.87 -13.71
N GLU A 98 9.40 -17.78 -13.12
CA GLU A 98 8.85 -17.20 -11.89
C GLU A 98 7.52 -16.49 -12.13
N ALA A 99 7.39 -15.77 -13.25
CA ALA A 99 6.14 -15.15 -13.66
C ALA A 99 5.01 -16.19 -13.80
N VAL A 100 5.29 -17.31 -14.48
CA VAL A 100 4.33 -18.40 -14.67
C VAL A 100 4.04 -19.13 -13.35
N SER A 101 5.06 -19.40 -12.53
CA SER A 101 4.87 -20.05 -11.22
C SER A 101 4.01 -19.21 -10.27
N ARG A 102 4.17 -17.88 -10.31
CA ARG A 102 3.33 -16.96 -9.55
C ARG A 102 1.91 -16.90 -10.11
N ALA A 103 1.75 -16.85 -11.43
CA ALA A 103 0.44 -16.88 -12.08
C ALA A 103 -0.32 -18.17 -11.74
N ALA A 104 0.33 -19.33 -11.83
CA ALA A 104 -0.24 -20.63 -11.48
C ALA A 104 -0.70 -20.68 -10.01
N ARG A 105 0.11 -20.16 -9.07
CA ARG A 105 -0.28 -20.03 -7.66
C ARG A 105 -1.48 -19.10 -7.47
N ALA A 106 -1.51 -17.96 -8.16
CA ALA A 106 -2.60 -16.99 -8.06
C ALA A 106 -3.92 -17.51 -8.63
N THR A 107 -3.86 -18.36 -9.65
CA THR A 107 -5.04 -18.99 -10.27
C THR A 107 -5.41 -20.34 -9.65
N GLY A 108 -4.63 -20.84 -8.70
CA GLY A 108 -4.83 -22.15 -8.06
C GLY A 108 -4.53 -23.35 -8.95
N VAL A 109 -3.87 -23.14 -10.10
CA VAL A 109 -3.50 -24.21 -11.03
C VAL A 109 -2.24 -24.93 -10.51
N GLN A 110 -2.35 -26.24 -10.29
CA GLN A 110 -1.22 -27.11 -9.97
C GLN A 110 -0.75 -27.83 -11.24
N THR A 111 0.55 -27.82 -11.49
CA THR A 111 1.16 -28.56 -12.59
C THR A 111 1.70 -29.88 -12.07
N SER A 112 1.48 -30.97 -12.79
CA SER A 112 1.94 -32.30 -12.36
C SER A 112 3.46 -32.42 -12.34
N SER A 113 4.18 -31.60 -13.12
CA SER A 113 5.64 -31.55 -13.17
C SER A 113 6.16 -30.10 -13.16
N PRO A 114 6.15 -29.41 -12.01
CA PRO A 114 6.55 -28.00 -11.91
C PRO A 114 8.02 -27.78 -12.30
N GLU A 115 8.92 -28.71 -11.97
CA GLU A 115 10.34 -28.58 -12.30
C GLU A 115 10.64 -28.76 -13.79
N GLU A 116 9.90 -29.63 -14.48
CA GLU A 116 10.02 -29.79 -15.93
C GLU A 116 9.52 -28.55 -16.65
N LEU A 117 8.36 -28.03 -16.24
CA LEU A 117 7.82 -26.78 -16.77
C LEU A 117 8.80 -25.61 -16.55
N ARG A 118 9.40 -25.49 -15.36
CA ARG A 118 10.41 -24.45 -15.08
C ARG A 118 11.62 -24.57 -16.01
N ARG A 119 12.11 -25.79 -16.24
CA ARG A 119 13.23 -26.05 -17.17
C ARG A 119 12.87 -25.68 -18.61
N ASP A 120 11.67 -26.03 -19.06
CA ASP A 120 11.20 -25.70 -20.41
C ASP A 120 10.99 -24.19 -20.58
N LEU A 121 10.52 -23.50 -19.53
CA LEU A 121 10.38 -22.05 -19.50
C LEU A 121 11.72 -21.31 -19.45
N ALA A 122 12.75 -21.95 -18.90
CA ALA A 122 14.11 -21.41 -18.81
C ALA A 122 14.92 -21.58 -20.11
N GLN A 123 14.33 -22.15 -21.17
CA GLN A 123 15.01 -22.31 -22.45
C GLN A 123 15.41 -20.93 -23.02
N PRO A 124 16.68 -20.77 -23.49
CA PRO A 124 17.19 -19.48 -23.97
C PRO A 124 16.30 -18.74 -24.99
N PRO A 125 15.74 -19.38 -26.04
CA PRO A 125 14.93 -18.65 -27.01
C PRO A 125 13.64 -18.08 -26.41
N LEU A 126 13.05 -18.79 -25.44
CA LEU A 126 11.81 -18.36 -24.80
C LEU A 126 12.06 -17.23 -23.79
N GLN A 127 13.13 -17.34 -23.00
CA GLN A 127 13.55 -16.29 -22.08
C GLN A 127 13.92 -15.00 -22.84
N GLU A 128 14.55 -15.12 -24.01
CA GLU A 128 14.89 -13.96 -24.84
C GLU A 128 13.65 -13.35 -25.53
N ALA A 129 12.69 -14.17 -25.96
CA ALA A 129 11.41 -13.67 -26.45
C ALA A 129 10.64 -12.90 -25.36
N TYR A 130 10.62 -13.43 -24.13
CA TYR A 130 10.00 -12.79 -22.98
C TYR A 130 10.67 -11.45 -22.64
N ARG A 131 12.01 -11.41 -22.63
CA ARG A 131 12.78 -10.18 -22.39
C ARG A 131 12.48 -9.11 -23.43
N ARG A 132 12.43 -9.48 -24.72
CA ARG A 132 12.08 -8.56 -25.81
C ARG A 132 10.67 -8.02 -25.67
N GLN A 133 9.71 -8.87 -25.32
CA GLN A 133 8.33 -8.46 -25.08
C GLN A 133 8.26 -7.45 -23.91
N LEU A 134 8.89 -7.77 -22.78
CA LEU A 134 8.95 -6.86 -21.62
C LEU A 134 9.58 -5.51 -21.97
N LYS A 135 10.68 -5.48 -22.73
CA LYS A 135 11.33 -4.24 -23.17
C LYS A 135 10.38 -3.41 -24.04
N SER A 136 9.69 -4.04 -24.98
CA SER A 136 8.71 -3.37 -25.86
C SER A 136 7.53 -2.79 -25.08
N ASP A 137 6.97 -3.56 -24.14
CA ASP A 137 5.83 -3.11 -23.33
C ASP A 137 6.22 -1.95 -22.41
N LEU A 138 7.40 -2.00 -21.79
CA LEU A 138 7.93 -0.92 -20.96
C LEU A 138 8.23 0.33 -21.78
N GLN A 139 8.82 0.18 -22.97
CA GLN A 139 9.08 1.30 -23.87
C GLN A 139 7.78 1.99 -24.30
N LYS A 140 6.74 1.22 -24.65
CA LYS A 140 5.42 1.76 -24.98
C LYS A 140 4.83 2.52 -23.79
N ARG A 141 4.83 1.91 -22.60
CA ARG A 141 4.32 2.55 -21.38
C ARG A 141 5.03 3.85 -21.07
N LEU A 142 6.35 3.91 -21.29
CA LEU A 142 7.15 5.10 -21.04
C LEU A 142 6.81 6.25 -22.00
N GLN A 143 6.50 5.92 -23.26
CA GLN A 143 6.04 6.89 -24.25
C GLN A 143 4.64 7.42 -23.94
N ASP A 144 3.77 6.57 -23.40
CA ASP A 144 2.39 6.92 -23.05
C ASP A 144 2.28 7.66 -21.69
N ASP A 145 3.36 7.72 -20.89
CA ASP A 145 3.35 8.33 -19.56
C ASP A 145 3.56 9.87 -19.64
N PRO A 146 2.55 10.69 -19.32
CA PRO A 146 2.65 12.15 -19.39
C PRO A 146 3.64 12.74 -18.37
N SER A 147 4.02 11.97 -17.36
CA SER A 147 4.99 12.37 -16.34
C SER A 147 6.43 11.98 -16.72
N PHE A 148 6.63 11.16 -17.75
CA PHE A 148 7.96 10.79 -18.19
C PHE A 148 8.68 11.98 -18.84
N SER A 149 9.91 12.21 -18.40
CA SER A 149 10.85 13.08 -19.11
C SER A 149 12.27 12.50 -19.02
N PRO A 150 13.02 12.46 -20.14
CA PRO A 150 14.38 11.92 -20.14
C PRO A 150 15.31 12.59 -19.13
N GLN A 151 15.10 13.89 -18.86
CA GLN A 151 15.91 14.65 -17.91
C GLN A 151 15.66 14.24 -16.46
N ARG A 152 14.42 13.86 -16.10
CA ARG A 152 14.09 13.37 -14.75
C ARG A 152 14.41 11.90 -14.58
N PHE A 153 14.34 11.12 -15.66
CA PHE A 153 14.52 9.66 -15.62
C PHE A 153 15.59 9.18 -16.61
N PRO A 154 16.86 9.62 -16.46
CA PRO A 154 17.92 9.31 -17.43
C PRO A 154 18.22 7.81 -17.52
N ASN A 155 18.06 7.06 -16.42
CA ASN A 155 18.27 5.60 -16.43
C ASN A 155 17.19 4.86 -17.23
N ALA A 156 15.94 5.30 -17.16
CA ALA A 156 14.85 4.68 -17.91
C ALA A 156 14.99 4.98 -19.41
N GLN A 157 15.37 6.21 -19.77
CA GLN A 157 15.70 6.60 -21.14
C GLN A 157 16.81 5.69 -21.72
N ARG A 158 17.92 5.53 -20.99
CA ARG A 158 19.04 4.69 -21.43
C ARG A 158 18.65 3.22 -21.60
N ALA A 159 17.89 2.66 -20.66
CA ALA A 159 17.58 1.22 -20.65
C ALA A 159 16.49 0.81 -21.66
N PHE A 160 15.53 1.70 -21.97
CA PHE A 160 14.33 1.32 -22.72
C PHE A 160 14.09 2.13 -24.01
N VAL A 161 14.85 3.21 -24.24
CA VAL A 161 14.66 4.09 -25.41
C VAL A 161 15.93 4.17 -26.27
N GLU A 162 17.11 4.30 -25.66
CA GLU A 162 18.37 4.47 -26.39
C GLU A 162 19.03 3.16 -26.80
N ASP A 163 18.75 2.06 -26.09
CA ASP A 163 19.34 0.76 -26.34
C ASP A 163 18.53 0.03 -27.43
N PRO A 164 19.08 -0.28 -28.62
CA PRO A 164 18.36 -0.96 -29.69
C PRO A 164 17.93 -2.40 -29.36
#